data_AF-A0A4Q2XL76-F1
#
_entry.id   AF-A0A4Q2XL76-F1
#
_cell.length_a   1.000
_cell.length_b   1.000
_cell.length_c   1.000
_cell.angle_alpha   90.00
_cell.angle_beta   90.00
_cell.angle_gamma   90.00
#
_symmetry.space_group_name_H-M   'P 1'
#
loop_
_entity.id
_entity.type
_entity.pdbx_description
1 polymer ?
#
loop_
_entity_poly.entity_id
_entity_poly.type
_entity_poly.pdbx_seq_one_letter_code
_entity_poly.pdbx_strand_id
1 'polypeptide(L)'
;MLFTDGAANLGDADPARLSHLVMAMRNGGVAFDVAGIGAEDLNDRLLADLARHGNGRYYIAADNLAAQLAGAFRPAAEDVKVQVQFNPERVSRYKLIGFEESRLKTEDFRNDAVDAAELAAEEAAVALYQVELIPGGKGAIGGMSVRFRDAASGDTVERSWSIPFDEAAPAFDRATPSIQLAGLSMLAAEKLKGGPLGQAIDFRRLTPSISHVRRYYAGSGSASEMLEVIGILSR
;
A
#
# COMPACT_ATOMS: atom_id res chain seq x y z
N MET A 1 -8.46 14.32 13.82
CA MET A 1 -9.56 14.19 12.84
C MET A 1 -10.02 15.57 12.36
N LEU A 2 -9.76 15.88 11.10
CA LEU A 2 -10.31 17.02 10.35
C LEU A 2 -11.40 16.52 9.40
N PHE A 3 -12.51 17.23 9.29
CA PHE A 3 -13.51 17.01 8.22
C PHE A 3 -13.46 18.23 7.31
N THR A 4 -13.28 18.03 6.00
CA THR A 4 -13.04 19.12 5.05
C THR A 4 -13.77 18.85 3.74
N ASP A 5 -14.28 19.90 3.09
CA ASP A 5 -14.81 19.84 1.72
C ASP A 5 -13.74 20.03 0.64
N GLY A 6 -12.46 20.09 1.05
CA GLY A 6 -11.32 20.23 0.15
C GLY A 6 -11.10 21.65 -0.38
N ALA A 7 -12.01 22.58 -0.12
CA ALA A 7 -11.89 23.97 -0.54
C ALA A 7 -10.91 24.73 0.37
N ALA A 8 -9.60 24.52 0.17
CA ALA A 8 -8.55 25.33 0.80
C ALA A 8 -8.46 26.72 0.15
N ASN A 9 -9.57 27.47 0.13
CA ASN A 9 -9.71 28.70 -0.66
C ASN A 9 -9.55 29.99 0.17
N LEU A 10 -9.27 29.88 1.48
CA LEU A 10 -9.13 31.02 2.39
C LEU A 10 -7.96 30.81 3.38
N GLY A 11 -6.85 31.51 3.16
CA GLY A 11 -5.70 31.60 4.09
C GLY A 11 -4.36 31.10 3.53
N ASP A 12 -3.30 31.23 4.34
CA ASP A 12 -1.92 30.72 4.11
C ASP A 12 -1.89 29.17 4.00
N ALA A 13 -2.55 28.61 3.00
CA ALA A 13 -2.56 27.17 2.70
C ALA A 13 -1.27 26.75 1.99
N ASP A 14 -0.12 27.17 2.52
CA ASP A 14 1.19 26.67 2.09
C ASP A 14 1.36 25.22 2.57
N PRO A 15 1.46 24.23 1.65
CA PRO A 15 1.63 22.83 2.00
C PRO A 15 2.79 22.58 2.97
N ALA A 16 3.91 23.29 2.80
CA ALA A 16 5.09 23.08 3.64
C ALA A 16 4.82 23.48 5.10
N ARG A 17 4.14 24.61 5.30
CA ARG A 17 3.76 25.09 6.63
C ARG A 17 2.75 24.17 7.30
N LEU A 18 1.76 23.69 6.54
CA LEU A 18 0.78 22.73 7.04
C LEU A 18 1.44 21.39 7.44
N SER A 19 2.35 20.87 6.62
CA SER A 19 3.12 19.67 6.96
C SER A 19 3.93 19.87 8.25
N HIS A 20 4.62 21.00 8.40
CA HIS A 20 5.36 21.31 9.62
C HIS A 20 4.46 21.37 10.86
N LEU A 21 3.27 21.97 10.74
CA LEU A 21 2.30 22.04 11.83
C LEU A 21 1.84 20.63 12.25
N VAL A 22 1.48 19.80 11.27
CA VAL A 22 1.02 18.44 11.53
C VAL A 22 2.14 17.57 12.13
N MET A 23 3.39 17.71 11.66
CA MET A 23 4.54 17.04 12.27
C MET A 23 4.78 17.50 13.71
N ALA A 24 4.58 18.78 14.02
CA ALA A 24 4.70 19.29 15.39
C ALA A 24 3.60 18.74 16.31
N MET A 25 2.35 18.63 15.83
CA MET A 25 1.25 17.98 16.56
C MET A 25 1.57 16.51 16.84
N ARG A 26 2.06 15.80 15.82
CA ARG A 26 2.51 14.41 15.94
C ARG A 26 3.60 14.24 17.01
N ASN A 27 4.61 15.11 17.01
CA ASN A 27 5.67 15.07 18.03
C ASN A 27 5.13 15.32 19.46
N GLY A 28 3.96 15.96 19.59
CA GLY A 28 3.23 16.13 20.84
C GLY A 28 2.30 14.96 21.19
N GLY A 29 2.33 13.86 20.43
CA GLY A 29 1.48 12.68 20.64
C GLY A 29 0.08 12.79 20.01
N VAL A 30 -0.13 13.72 19.08
CA VAL A 30 -1.43 13.94 18.43
C VAL A 30 -1.37 13.49 16.97
N ALA A 31 -2.09 12.42 16.64
CA ALA A 31 -2.24 11.96 15.26
C ALA A 31 -3.21 12.85 14.46
N PHE A 32 -2.96 12.99 13.15
CA PHE A 32 -3.77 13.81 12.24
C PHE A 32 -4.49 12.97 11.18
N ASP A 33 -5.72 12.55 11.49
CA ASP A 33 -6.64 12.01 10.49
C ASP A 33 -7.40 13.12 9.76
N VAL A 34 -7.76 12.90 8.50
CA VAL A 34 -8.58 13.81 7.70
C VAL A 34 -9.59 13.05 6.84
N ALA A 35 -10.84 13.51 6.80
CA ALA A 35 -11.89 13.03 5.92
C ALA A 35 -12.35 14.13 4.97
N GLY A 36 -12.19 13.89 3.66
CA GLY A 36 -12.71 14.72 2.59
C GLY A 36 -14.21 14.46 2.36
N ILE A 37 -15.03 15.49 2.32
CA ILE A 37 -16.48 15.44 2.16
C ILE A 37 -16.86 16.12 0.84
N GLY A 38 -17.53 15.39 -0.06
CA GLY A 38 -17.81 15.89 -1.40
C GLY A 38 -16.59 15.67 -2.30
N ALA A 39 -16.75 14.87 -3.35
CA ALA A 39 -15.64 14.32 -4.13
C ALA A 39 -15.16 15.23 -5.27
N GLU A 40 -15.85 16.34 -5.57
CA GLU A 40 -15.67 17.04 -6.85
C GLU A 40 -14.44 17.96 -6.90
N ASP A 41 -13.87 18.41 -5.76
CA ASP A 41 -12.74 19.35 -5.72
C ASP A 41 -11.76 19.13 -4.54
N LEU A 42 -11.61 17.88 -4.07
CA LEU A 42 -10.66 17.57 -2.99
C LEU A 42 -9.21 17.66 -3.50
N ASN A 43 -8.34 18.36 -2.76
CA ASN A 43 -6.90 18.26 -2.96
C ASN A 43 -6.37 16.97 -2.30
N ASP A 44 -6.74 15.80 -2.86
CA ASP A 44 -6.42 14.47 -2.33
C ASP A 44 -4.95 14.31 -1.98
N ARG A 45 -4.07 14.83 -2.86
CA ARG A 45 -2.62 14.75 -2.67
C ARG A 45 -2.18 15.49 -1.41
N LEU A 46 -2.62 16.73 -1.23
CA LEU A 46 -2.29 17.51 -0.03
C LEU A 46 -2.85 16.85 1.23
N LEU A 47 -4.11 16.41 1.20
CA LEU A 47 -4.76 15.80 2.36
C LEU A 47 -4.11 14.47 2.76
N ALA A 48 -3.77 13.63 1.77
CA ALA A 48 -3.02 12.40 1.99
C ALA A 48 -1.61 12.67 2.53
N ASP A 49 -0.91 13.68 2.00
CA ASP A 49 0.41 14.07 2.48
C ASP A 49 0.36 14.59 3.92
N LEU A 50 -0.65 15.39 4.28
CA LEU A 50 -0.82 15.86 5.66
C LEU A 50 -1.13 14.71 6.62
N ALA A 51 -2.08 13.83 6.26
CA ALA A 51 -2.40 12.65 7.06
C ALA A 51 -1.16 11.79 7.34
N ARG A 52 -0.38 11.52 6.29
CA ARG A 52 0.87 10.76 6.36
C ARG A 52 1.91 11.42 7.27
N HIS A 53 2.11 12.74 7.17
CA HIS A 53 3.05 13.46 8.05
C HIS A 53 2.60 13.50 9.52
N GLY A 54 1.31 13.28 9.78
CA GLY A 54 0.73 13.30 11.12
C GLY A 54 0.41 11.93 11.69
N ASN A 55 0.93 10.84 11.10
CA ASN A 55 0.64 9.46 11.49
C ASN A 55 -0.87 9.16 11.58
N GLY A 56 -1.66 9.80 10.71
CA GLY A 56 -3.09 9.56 10.59
C GLY A 56 -3.48 9.14 9.17
N ARG A 57 -4.77 9.06 8.94
CA ARG A 57 -5.36 8.47 7.73
C ARG A 57 -6.15 9.49 6.94
N TYR A 58 -6.11 9.35 5.62
CA TYR A 58 -6.98 10.08 4.72
C TYR A 58 -8.19 9.22 4.32
N TYR A 59 -9.39 9.76 4.53
CA TYR A 59 -10.65 9.15 4.17
C TYR A 59 -11.38 9.99 3.13
N ILE A 60 -12.08 9.34 2.23
CA ILE A 60 -13.14 9.98 1.45
C ILE A 60 -14.46 9.61 2.13
N ALA A 61 -15.23 10.60 2.53
CA ALA A 61 -16.47 10.38 3.25
C ALA A 61 -17.47 9.61 2.38
N ALA A 62 -17.87 8.45 2.88
CA ALA A 62 -18.89 7.58 2.29
C ALA A 62 -19.88 7.14 3.39
N ASP A 63 -20.96 6.47 3.01
CA ASP A 63 -22.03 6.03 3.92
C ASP A 63 -21.53 5.18 5.11
N ASN A 64 -20.36 4.54 4.98
CA ASN A 64 -19.75 3.70 6.00
C ASN A 64 -18.63 4.38 6.82
N LEU A 65 -18.42 5.70 6.69
CA LEU A 65 -17.31 6.41 7.34
C LEU A 65 -17.29 6.21 8.86
N ALA A 66 -18.45 6.21 9.53
CA ALA A 66 -18.53 6.01 10.97
C ALA A 66 -17.95 4.65 11.42
N ALA A 67 -18.17 3.60 10.64
CA ALA A 67 -17.60 2.27 10.91
C ALA A 67 -16.08 2.26 10.65
N GLN A 68 -15.62 2.93 9.58
CA GLN A 68 -14.19 3.07 9.28
C GLN A 68 -13.43 3.81 10.40
N LEU A 69 -14.03 4.87 10.95
CA LEU A 69 -13.45 5.64 12.05
C LEU A 69 -13.39 4.86 13.36
N ALA A 70 -14.43 4.09 13.69
CA ALA A 70 -14.45 3.29 14.93
C ALA A 70 -13.30 2.26 15.00
N GLY A 71 -12.90 1.69 13.86
CA GLY A 71 -11.77 0.76 13.78
C GLY A 71 -10.39 1.43 13.80
N ALA A 72 -10.31 2.70 13.38
CA ALA A 72 -9.04 3.40 13.21
C ALA A 72 -8.41 3.91 14.51
N PHE A 73 -9.21 4.21 15.53
CA PHE A 73 -8.72 4.79 16.79
C PHE A 73 -8.05 3.80 17.75
N ARG A 74 -7.85 2.55 17.34
CA ARG A 74 -7.24 1.50 18.18
C ARG A 74 -6.18 0.75 17.36
N PRO A 75 -4.95 1.29 17.26
CA PRO A 75 -3.86 0.53 16.65
C PRO A 75 -3.68 -0.79 17.41
N ALA A 76 -3.43 -1.85 16.67
CA ALA A 76 -3.06 -3.15 17.21
C ALA A 76 -1.53 -3.34 17.18
N ALA A 77 -0.88 -2.72 16.18
CA ALA A 77 0.56 -2.74 16.01
C ALA A 77 1.08 -1.34 15.66
N GLU A 78 2.05 -0.90 16.42
CA GLU A 78 2.76 0.38 16.26
C GLU A 78 4.14 0.15 15.65
N ASP A 79 4.75 1.18 15.04
CA ASP A 79 6.10 1.10 14.46
C ASP A 79 6.33 -0.09 13.50
N VAL A 80 5.33 -0.42 12.67
CA VAL A 80 5.38 -1.59 11.79
C VAL A 80 6.40 -1.38 10.67
N LYS A 81 7.43 -2.22 10.66
CA LYS A 81 8.51 -2.27 9.68
C LYS A 81 8.57 -3.64 9.01
N VAL A 82 8.71 -3.63 7.69
CA VAL A 82 8.88 -4.85 6.88
C VAL A 82 10.20 -4.76 6.13
N GLN A 83 10.99 -5.83 6.19
CA GLN A 83 12.21 -5.96 5.42
C GLN A 83 12.19 -7.26 4.61
N VAL A 84 12.39 -7.13 3.31
CA VAL A 84 12.59 -8.26 2.40
C VAL A 84 14.04 -8.30 1.96
N GLN A 85 14.70 -9.42 2.18
CA GLN A 85 16.08 -9.66 1.76
C GLN A 85 16.08 -10.76 0.70
N PHE A 86 16.46 -10.42 -0.52
CA PHE A 86 16.54 -11.38 -1.62
C PHE A 86 17.87 -12.12 -1.62
N ASN A 87 17.82 -13.40 -1.96
CA ASN A 87 19.00 -14.25 -2.10
C ASN A 87 19.73 -13.90 -3.42
N PRO A 88 20.97 -13.39 -3.38
CA PRO A 88 21.70 -12.99 -4.57
C PRO A 88 22.10 -14.17 -5.48
N GLU A 89 22.09 -15.41 -4.99
CA GLU A 89 22.30 -16.61 -5.82
C GLU A 89 21.04 -17.05 -6.57
N ARG A 90 19.89 -16.43 -6.30
CA ARG A 90 18.59 -16.75 -6.90
C ARG A 90 17.96 -15.57 -7.63
N VAL A 91 18.13 -14.36 -7.13
CA VAL A 91 17.45 -13.14 -7.60
C VAL A 91 18.49 -12.16 -8.12
N SER A 92 18.39 -11.79 -9.40
CA SER A 92 19.30 -10.82 -10.03
C SER A 92 18.82 -9.39 -9.88
N ARG A 93 17.49 -9.17 -9.90
CA ARG A 93 16.86 -7.86 -9.76
C ARG A 93 15.53 -7.99 -9.04
N TYR A 94 15.11 -6.91 -8.41
CA TYR A 94 13.79 -6.80 -7.82
C TYR A 94 13.29 -5.35 -7.85
N LYS A 95 11.97 -5.19 -7.81
CA LYS A 95 11.29 -3.89 -7.71
C LYS A 95 10.13 -4.01 -6.72
N LEU A 96 10.10 -3.13 -5.73
CA LEU A 96 8.93 -2.91 -4.86
C LEU A 96 7.95 -2.00 -5.58
N ILE A 97 6.66 -2.33 -5.52
CA ILE A 97 5.60 -1.60 -6.21
C ILE A 97 4.51 -1.20 -5.19
N GLY A 98 4.12 0.08 -5.21
CA GLY A 98 3.06 0.67 -4.40
C GLY A 98 3.52 1.29 -3.07
N PHE A 99 4.77 1.08 -2.66
CA PHE A 99 5.32 1.55 -1.39
C PHE A 99 6.66 2.28 -1.56
N GLU A 100 6.92 2.81 -2.76
CA GLU A 100 8.20 3.45 -3.08
C GLU A 100 8.46 4.69 -2.21
N GLU A 101 7.44 5.49 -1.91
CA GLU A 101 7.55 6.73 -1.14
C GLU A 101 7.71 6.53 0.37
N SER A 102 7.31 5.35 0.87
CA SER A 102 7.42 4.96 2.29
C SER A 102 8.61 4.02 2.54
N ARG A 103 9.52 3.89 1.57
CA ARG A 103 10.66 2.99 1.67
C ARG A 103 11.70 3.51 2.67
N LEU A 104 11.93 2.74 3.72
CA LEU A 104 13.01 2.98 4.67
C LEU A 104 14.36 2.46 4.16
N LYS A 105 15.45 2.97 4.72
CA LYS A 105 16.77 2.41 4.48
C LYS A 105 16.91 1.06 5.17
N THR A 106 17.80 0.22 4.67
CA THR A 106 18.00 -1.14 5.20
C THR A 106 18.43 -1.12 6.67
N GLU A 107 19.31 -0.18 7.02
CA GLU A 107 19.82 0.03 8.38
C GLU A 107 18.74 0.49 9.38
N ASP A 108 17.65 1.09 8.90
CA ASP A 108 16.59 1.64 9.75
C ASP A 108 15.61 0.57 10.28
N PHE A 109 15.69 -0.67 9.77
CA PHE A 109 14.77 -1.74 10.15
C PHE A 109 14.73 -2.03 11.66
N ARG A 110 15.87 -1.90 12.35
CA ARG A 110 15.96 -2.06 13.82
C ARG A 110 16.24 -0.75 14.55
N ASN A 111 16.11 0.38 13.85
CA ASN A 111 16.30 1.69 14.44
C ASN A 111 14.95 2.20 14.96
N ASP A 112 14.70 2.03 16.26
CA ASP A 112 13.44 2.43 16.89
C ASP A 112 13.26 3.97 16.96
N ALA A 113 14.28 4.76 16.60
CA ALA A 113 14.14 6.21 16.42
C ALA A 113 13.54 6.60 15.06
N VAL A 114 13.46 5.66 14.12
CA VAL A 114 12.81 5.87 12.81
C VAL A 114 11.37 5.41 12.92
N ASP A 115 10.47 6.37 12.84
CA ASP A 115 9.01 6.20 12.81
C ASP A 115 8.58 5.36 11.61
N ALA A 116 7.52 4.57 11.77
CA ALA A 116 7.03 3.65 10.74
C ALA A 116 5.49 3.58 10.72
N ALA A 117 4.93 2.58 10.05
CA ALA A 117 3.48 2.52 9.85
C ALA A 117 2.74 2.04 11.10
N GLU A 118 1.55 2.59 11.33
CA GLU A 118 0.59 2.12 12.33
C GLU A 118 -0.45 1.21 11.66
N LEU A 119 -0.79 0.08 12.29
CA LEU A 119 -1.83 -0.84 11.78
C LEU A 119 -2.88 -1.11 12.85
N ALA A 120 -4.15 -0.86 12.50
CA ALA A 120 -5.29 -1.30 13.28
C ALA A 120 -5.55 -2.81 13.08
N ALA A 121 -6.30 -3.43 13.99
CA ALA A 121 -6.59 -4.87 13.95
C ALA A 121 -7.27 -5.33 12.66
N GLU A 122 -8.05 -4.45 12.03
CA GLU A 122 -8.82 -4.73 10.81
C GLU A 122 -8.08 -4.29 9.53
N GLU A 123 -6.84 -3.81 9.64
CA GLU A 123 -6.06 -3.35 8.50
C GLU A 123 -5.09 -4.41 7.97
N ALA A 124 -4.89 -4.38 6.66
CA ALA A 124 -3.89 -5.18 5.97
C ALA A 124 -3.07 -4.28 5.03
N ALA A 125 -1.75 -4.38 5.12
CA ALA A 125 -0.83 -3.80 4.15
C ALA A 125 -0.35 -4.87 3.18
N VAL A 126 -0.42 -4.59 1.88
CA VAL A 126 -0.01 -5.53 0.82
C VAL A 126 1.05 -4.89 -0.05
N ALA A 127 2.30 -5.31 0.10
CA ALA A 127 3.40 -4.92 -0.79
C ALA A 127 3.57 -5.96 -1.91
N LEU A 128 3.77 -5.49 -3.14
CA LEU A 128 4.05 -6.36 -4.28
C LEU A 128 5.50 -6.19 -4.74
N TYR A 129 6.17 -7.31 -4.94
CA TYR A 129 7.52 -7.36 -5.49
C TYR A 129 7.51 -8.04 -6.86
N GLN A 130 8.11 -7.39 -7.85
CA GLN A 130 8.55 -8.05 -9.07
C GLN A 130 9.99 -8.50 -8.87
N VAL A 131 10.28 -9.77 -9.14
CA VAL A 131 11.64 -10.34 -9.03
C VAL A 131 12.07 -10.96 -10.36
N GLU A 132 13.35 -10.81 -10.69
CA GLU A 132 14.00 -11.47 -11.80
C GLU A 132 14.88 -12.59 -11.25
N LEU A 133 14.60 -13.82 -11.68
CA LEU A 133 15.32 -15.01 -11.20
C LEU A 133 16.53 -15.33 -12.08
N ILE A 134 17.61 -15.78 -11.45
CA ILE A 134 18.81 -16.27 -12.13
C ILE A 134 18.51 -17.69 -12.67
N PRO A 135 18.66 -17.95 -13.98
CA PRO A 135 18.57 -19.29 -14.53
C PRO A 135 19.54 -20.25 -13.83
N GLY A 136 19.02 -21.35 -13.26
CA GLY A 136 19.85 -22.29 -12.49
C GLY A 136 20.35 -21.76 -11.14
N GLY A 137 19.78 -20.66 -10.62
CA GLY A 137 20.08 -20.16 -9.29
C GLY A 137 19.84 -21.21 -8.19
N LYS A 138 20.24 -20.91 -6.95
CA LYS A 138 20.18 -21.86 -5.82
C LYS A 138 19.45 -21.29 -4.61
N GLY A 139 18.83 -22.17 -3.84
CA GLY A 139 18.14 -21.81 -2.60
C GLY A 139 16.82 -21.06 -2.80
N ALA A 140 16.32 -20.52 -1.69
CA ALA A 140 15.10 -19.73 -1.59
C ALA A 140 15.20 -18.42 -2.38
N ILE A 141 14.05 -17.80 -2.69
CA ILE A 141 13.99 -16.45 -3.29
C ILE A 141 14.57 -15.43 -2.32
N GLY A 142 14.31 -15.59 -1.02
CA GLY A 142 14.79 -14.66 0.01
C GLY A 142 14.16 -14.94 1.37
N GLY A 143 14.20 -13.93 2.24
CA GLY A 143 13.50 -13.92 3.52
C GLY A 143 12.75 -12.61 3.73
N MET A 144 11.69 -12.66 4.53
CA MET A 144 10.93 -11.49 4.98
C MET A 144 10.93 -11.45 6.50
N SER A 145 11.19 -10.27 7.05
CA SER A 145 11.08 -9.99 8.48
C SER A 145 10.08 -8.85 8.71
N VAL A 146 9.25 -9.00 9.72
CA VAL A 146 8.31 -7.96 10.17
C VAL A 146 8.63 -7.66 11.63
N ARG A 147 8.84 -6.39 11.94
CA ARG A 147 9.07 -5.87 13.29
C ARG A 147 8.00 -4.85 13.61
N PHE A 148 7.40 -4.92 14.80
CA PHE A 148 6.39 -3.98 15.26
C PHE A 148 6.36 -3.95 16.79
N ARG A 149 5.75 -2.93 17.37
CA ARG A 149 5.40 -2.83 18.78
C ARG A 149 3.94 -3.27 18.96
N ASP A 150 3.70 -4.25 19.82
CA ASP A 150 2.33 -4.65 20.17
C ASP A 150 1.68 -3.56 21.00
N ALA A 151 0.55 -3.01 20.57
CA ALA A 151 -0.08 -1.88 21.24
C ALA A 151 -0.67 -2.25 22.61
N ALA A 152 -0.96 -3.54 22.86
CA ALA A 152 -1.54 -3.99 24.12
C ALA A 152 -0.46 -4.26 25.19
N SER A 153 0.66 -4.88 24.81
CA SER A 153 1.75 -5.19 25.75
C SER A 153 2.87 -4.14 25.77
N GLY A 154 3.02 -3.36 24.71
CA GLY A 154 4.12 -2.43 24.50
C GLY A 154 5.43 -3.09 24.05
N ASP A 155 5.44 -4.42 23.89
CA ASP A 155 6.63 -5.19 23.54
C ASP A 155 6.95 -5.09 22.05
N THR A 156 8.24 -5.08 21.72
CA THR A 156 8.67 -5.22 20.33
C THR A 156 8.68 -6.69 19.91
N VAL A 157 7.93 -7.00 18.86
CA VAL A 157 7.82 -8.33 18.26
C VAL A 157 8.52 -8.32 16.91
N GLU A 158 9.40 -9.30 16.67
CA GLU A 158 10.01 -9.55 15.36
C GLU A 158 9.68 -10.98 14.91
N ARG A 159 9.17 -11.11 13.69
CA ARG A 159 8.86 -12.39 13.06
C ARG A 159 9.54 -12.47 11.70
N SER A 160 10.01 -13.66 11.34
CA SER A 160 10.72 -13.89 10.08
C SER A 160 10.22 -15.15 9.38
N TRP A 161 10.16 -15.07 8.06
CA TRP A 161 9.72 -16.13 7.16
C TRP A 161 10.68 -16.28 5.99
N SER A 162 10.86 -17.53 5.54
CA SER A 162 11.54 -17.81 4.27
C SER A 162 10.57 -17.64 3.11
N ILE A 163 11.05 -17.08 2.00
CA ILE A 163 10.33 -16.99 0.73
C ILE A 163 10.87 -18.12 -0.15
N PRO A 164 10.24 -19.31 -0.16
CA PRO A 164 10.76 -20.45 -0.90
C PRO A 164 10.75 -20.17 -2.41
N PHE A 165 11.66 -20.82 -3.11
CA PHE A 165 11.57 -20.95 -4.56
C PHE A 165 10.75 -22.20 -4.88
N ASP A 166 9.69 -22.04 -5.67
CA ASP A 166 8.84 -23.13 -6.14
C ASP A 166 8.98 -23.26 -7.67
N GLU A 167 9.54 -24.37 -8.13
CA GLU A 167 9.69 -24.68 -9.55
C GLU A 167 8.35 -24.95 -10.24
N ALA A 168 7.34 -25.36 -9.47
CA ALA A 168 5.98 -25.62 -9.96
C ALA A 168 5.08 -24.38 -9.88
N ALA A 169 5.62 -23.21 -9.53
CA ALA A 169 4.85 -21.97 -9.46
C ALA A 169 4.11 -21.72 -10.79
N PRO A 170 2.77 -21.59 -10.76
CA PRO A 170 2.01 -21.40 -11.99
C PRO A 170 2.34 -20.04 -12.62
N ALA A 171 2.28 -20.00 -13.95
CA ALA A 171 2.29 -18.74 -14.68
C ALA A 171 1.11 -17.85 -14.24
N PHE A 172 1.24 -16.53 -14.42
CA PHE A 172 0.27 -15.54 -13.93
C PHE A 172 -1.18 -15.84 -14.36
N ASP A 173 -1.39 -16.29 -15.59
CA ASP A 173 -2.68 -16.65 -16.16
C ASP A 173 -3.37 -17.85 -15.46
N ARG A 174 -2.58 -18.66 -14.74
CA ARG A 174 -3.01 -19.83 -13.96
C ARG A 174 -2.81 -19.66 -12.46
N ALA A 175 -2.32 -18.50 -12.01
CA ALA A 175 -2.14 -18.20 -10.60
C ALA A 175 -3.50 -18.11 -9.87
N THR A 176 -3.45 -18.10 -8.53
CA THR A 176 -4.66 -17.95 -7.72
C THR A 176 -5.38 -16.63 -8.03
N PRO A 177 -6.71 -16.55 -7.81
CA PRO A 177 -7.47 -15.33 -8.03
C PRO A 177 -6.90 -14.11 -7.30
N SER A 178 -6.35 -14.29 -6.09
CA SER A 178 -5.74 -13.21 -5.31
C SER A 178 -4.47 -12.66 -5.94
N ILE A 179 -3.60 -13.52 -6.48
CA ILE A 179 -2.39 -13.11 -7.19
C ILE A 179 -2.75 -12.42 -8.51
N GLN A 180 -3.76 -12.93 -9.21
CA GLN A 180 -4.26 -12.29 -10.43
C GLN A 180 -4.86 -10.91 -10.14
N LEU A 181 -5.65 -10.77 -9.08
CA LEU A 181 -6.20 -9.49 -8.63
C LEU A 181 -5.06 -8.51 -8.32
N ALA A 182 -4.08 -8.90 -7.50
CA ALA A 182 -2.94 -8.06 -7.14
C ALA A 182 -2.11 -7.63 -8.36
N GLY A 183 -1.81 -8.56 -9.27
CA GLY A 183 -1.07 -8.26 -10.50
C GLY A 183 -1.84 -7.36 -11.46
N LEU A 184 -3.16 -7.55 -11.60
CA LEU A 184 -3.99 -6.68 -12.42
C LEU A 184 -4.08 -5.26 -11.83
N SER A 185 -4.25 -5.13 -10.51
CA SER A 185 -4.22 -3.84 -9.82
C SER A 185 -2.88 -3.12 -10.01
N MET A 186 -1.77 -3.85 -9.89
CA MET A 186 -0.41 -3.34 -10.13
C MET A 186 -0.26 -2.81 -11.56
N LEU A 187 -0.70 -3.59 -12.56
CA LEU A 187 -0.62 -3.19 -13.95
C LEU A 187 -1.50 -1.97 -14.25
N ALA A 188 -2.67 -1.87 -13.61
CA ALA A 188 -3.54 -0.71 -13.73
C ALA A 188 -2.87 0.55 -13.17
N ALA A 189 -2.28 0.45 -11.98
CA ALA A 189 -1.54 1.53 -11.34
C ALA A 189 -0.34 1.98 -12.20
N GLU A 190 0.47 1.05 -12.72
CA GLU A 190 1.59 1.37 -13.61
C GLU A 190 1.13 2.00 -14.93
N LYS A 191 -0.02 1.57 -15.48
CA LYS A 191 -0.60 2.18 -16.68
C LYS A 191 -1.08 3.62 -16.42
N LEU A 192 -1.74 3.86 -15.28
CA LEU A 192 -2.17 5.19 -14.85
C LEU A 192 -0.99 6.14 -14.60
N LYS A 193 0.13 5.63 -14.09
CA LYS A 193 1.36 6.40 -13.87
C LYS A 193 1.97 6.94 -15.19
N GLY A 194 1.61 6.36 -16.34
CA GLY A 194 2.01 6.86 -17.67
C GLY A 194 3.48 6.67 -18.03
N GLY A 195 4.24 5.91 -17.24
CA GLY A 195 5.65 5.63 -17.51
C GLY A 195 5.87 4.67 -18.70
N PRO A 196 7.13 4.43 -19.11
CA PRO A 196 7.45 3.53 -20.23
C PRO A 196 6.87 2.12 -20.09
N LEU A 197 6.86 1.59 -18.86
CA LEU A 197 6.23 0.30 -18.55
C LEU A 197 4.71 0.35 -18.77
N GLY A 198 4.04 1.42 -18.33
CA GLY A 198 2.61 1.63 -18.50
C GLY A 198 2.16 1.58 -19.96
N GLN A 199 2.97 2.13 -20.88
CA GLN A 199 2.69 2.11 -22.31
C GLN A 199 2.77 0.69 -22.93
N ALA A 200 3.58 -0.20 -22.35
CA ALA A 200 3.70 -1.58 -22.79
C ALA A 200 2.56 -2.48 -22.29
N ILE A 201 1.72 -2.02 -21.36
CA ILE A 201 0.63 -2.81 -20.77
C ILE A 201 -0.57 -2.86 -21.71
N ASP A 202 -0.83 -4.04 -22.26
CA ASP A 202 -2.02 -4.35 -23.07
C ASP A 202 -2.95 -5.32 -22.34
N PHE A 203 -3.98 -4.77 -21.70
CA PHE A 203 -4.99 -5.54 -20.97
C PHE A 203 -5.82 -6.48 -21.85
N ARG A 204 -5.86 -6.28 -23.17
CA ARG A 204 -6.55 -7.20 -24.09
C ARG A 204 -5.87 -8.57 -24.12
N ARG A 205 -4.59 -8.65 -23.76
CA ARG A 205 -3.87 -9.92 -23.62
C ARG A 205 -4.15 -10.63 -22.28
N LEU A 206 -4.76 -9.91 -21.34
CA LEU A 206 -5.04 -10.38 -19.98
C LEU A 206 -6.52 -10.69 -19.74
N THR A 207 -7.34 -10.70 -20.80
CA THR A 207 -8.77 -10.99 -20.72
C THR A 207 -9.09 -12.28 -19.96
N PRO A 208 -8.36 -13.41 -20.12
CA PRO A 208 -8.64 -14.61 -19.33
C PRO A 208 -8.52 -14.38 -17.82
N SER A 209 -7.45 -13.72 -17.36
CA SER A 209 -7.25 -13.39 -15.94
C SER A 209 -8.28 -12.38 -15.43
N ILE A 210 -8.62 -11.36 -16.23
CA ILE A 210 -9.66 -10.38 -15.91
C ILE A 210 -11.01 -11.08 -15.70
N SER A 211 -11.40 -11.99 -16.60
CA SER A 211 -12.63 -12.76 -16.48
C SER A 211 -12.62 -13.70 -15.28
N HIS A 212 -11.47 -14.29 -14.97
CA HIS A 212 -11.33 -15.16 -13.81
C HIS A 212 -11.52 -14.39 -12.50
N VAL A 213 -10.82 -13.26 -12.34
CA VAL A 213 -10.95 -12.37 -11.17
C VAL A 213 -12.39 -11.86 -11.05
N ARG A 214 -13.01 -11.43 -12.16
CA ARG A 214 -14.41 -10.97 -12.16
C ARG A 214 -15.38 -12.00 -11.63
N ARG A 215 -15.25 -13.27 -12.06
CA ARG A 215 -16.14 -14.34 -11.59
C ARG A 215 -15.91 -14.66 -10.11
N TYR A 216 -14.66 -14.71 -9.69
CA TYR A 216 -14.32 -15.09 -8.31
C TYR A 216 -14.74 -14.00 -7.31
N TYR A 217 -14.53 -12.73 -7.66
CA TYR A 217 -14.81 -11.57 -6.81
C TYR A 217 -16.09 -10.81 -7.19
N ALA A 218 -17.06 -11.47 -7.81
CA ALA A 218 -18.28 -10.82 -8.32
C ALA A 218 -19.10 -10.07 -7.25
N GLY A 219 -18.99 -10.45 -5.97
CA GLY A 219 -19.64 -9.78 -4.84
C GLY A 219 -18.80 -8.71 -4.15
N SER A 220 -17.56 -8.47 -4.60
CA SER A 220 -16.68 -7.45 -4.03
C SER A 220 -16.79 -6.15 -4.82
N GLY A 221 -17.26 -5.08 -4.15
CA GLY A 221 -17.35 -3.74 -4.74
C GLY A 221 -16.00 -3.25 -5.25
N SER A 222 -14.98 -3.26 -4.40
CA SER A 222 -13.63 -2.76 -4.74
C SER A 222 -12.97 -3.53 -5.89
N ALA A 223 -13.15 -4.86 -5.95
CA ALA A 223 -12.64 -5.64 -7.08
C ALA A 223 -13.39 -5.29 -8.37
N SER A 224 -14.70 -5.04 -8.29
CA SER A 224 -15.51 -4.65 -9.44
C SER A 224 -15.11 -3.27 -9.98
N GLU A 225 -14.95 -2.28 -9.11
CA GLU A 225 -14.45 -0.94 -9.45
C GLU A 225 -13.07 -0.99 -10.12
N MET A 226 -12.14 -1.76 -9.55
CA MET A 226 -10.80 -1.93 -10.15
C MET A 226 -10.89 -2.52 -11.57
N LEU A 227 -11.76 -3.50 -11.79
CA LEU A 227 -11.97 -4.09 -13.11
C LEU A 227 -12.67 -3.14 -14.10
N GLU A 228 -13.48 -2.20 -13.62
CA GLU A 228 -14.03 -1.12 -14.44
C GLU A 228 -12.94 -0.15 -14.90
N VAL A 229 -12.04 0.25 -13.99
CA VAL A 229 -10.85 1.06 -14.32
C VAL A 229 -10.02 0.36 -15.39
N ILE A 230 -9.75 -0.94 -15.24
CA ILE A 230 -9.06 -1.72 -16.29
C ILE A 230 -9.82 -1.66 -17.61
N GLY A 231 -11.14 -1.75 -17.59
CA GLY A 231 -11.99 -1.63 -18.78
C GLY A 231 -11.84 -0.29 -19.50
N ILE A 232 -11.70 0.81 -18.75
CA ILE A 232 -11.43 2.15 -19.29
C ILE A 232 -10.02 2.21 -19.90
N LEU A 233 -9.01 1.69 -19.19
CA LEU A 233 -7.60 1.65 -19.62
C LEU A 233 -7.31 0.68 -20.79
N SER A 234 -8.31 -0.11 -21.18
CA SER A 234 -8.24 -1.07 -22.29
C SER A 234 -8.77 -0.51 -23.61
N ARG A 235 -9.40 0.66 -23.60
CA ARG A 235 -9.87 1.39 -24.79
C ARG A 235 -8.72 2.16 -25.41
#